data_AF-A0A7J8U0A9-F1
#
_entry.id   AF-A0A7J8U0A9-F1
#
_cell.length_a   1.000
_cell.length_b   1.000
_cell.length_c   1.000
_cell.angle_alpha   90.00
_cell.angle_beta   90.00
_cell.angle_gamma   90.00
#
_symmetry.space_group_name_H-M   'P 1'
#
loop_
_entity.id
_entity.type
_entity.pdbx_description
1 polymer ?
#
loop_
_entity_poly.entity_id
_entity_poly.type
_entity_poly.pdbx_seq_one_letter_code
_entity_poly.pdbx_strand_id
1 'polypeptide(L)'
;MESCVYSWDKVSDLTTTEAKACLQAVIFAEDLRFREVSVESDALTVVNKFKSEELDRSTIGNTINEIKCKIQRFRYLAFKHIPGTANGVAYRLAVWGRQFDSPRFWVEEIPSEVGHLL
;
A
#
# COMPACT_ATOMS: atom_id res chain seq x y z
N MET A 1 3.31 -4.07 12.38
CA MET A 1 2.85 -4.10 10.97
C MET A 1 1.69 -3.14 10.90
N GLU A 2 1.80 -2.07 10.11
CA GLU A 2 0.71 -1.11 9.97
C GLU A 2 -0.10 -1.42 8.71
N SER A 3 -1.42 -1.28 8.79
CA SER A 3 -2.30 -1.50 7.65
C SER A 3 -3.31 -0.36 7.52
N CYS A 4 -3.69 -0.05 6.29
CA CYS A 4 -4.70 0.95 6.01
C CYS A 4 -5.61 0.50 4.86
N VAL A 5 -6.91 0.73 4.99
CA VAL A 5 -7.92 0.36 3.99
C VAL A 5 -8.61 1.61 3.46
N TYR A 6 -8.56 1.79 2.14
CA TYR A 6 -9.25 2.86 1.42
C TYR A 6 -10.33 2.27 0.52
N SER A 7 -11.55 2.81 0.62
CA SER A 7 -12.62 2.55 -0.34
C SER A 7 -12.51 3.59 -1.47
N TRP A 8 -12.27 3.15 -2.70
CA TRP A 8 -12.25 4.01 -3.88
C TRP A 8 -13.50 3.75 -4.72
N ASP A 9 -14.41 4.72 -4.78
CA ASP A 9 -15.53 4.67 -5.71
C ASP A 9 -15.01 4.80 -7.15
N LYS A 10 -15.08 3.69 -7.91
CA LYS A 10 -14.71 3.54 -9.34
C LYS A 10 -13.21 3.59 -9.67
N VAL A 11 -12.48 2.50 -9.39
CA VAL A 11 -11.20 2.23 -10.08
C VAL A 11 -11.38 1.01 -11.00
N SER A 12 -11.04 1.15 -12.27
CA SER A 12 -11.34 0.17 -13.34
C SER A 12 -10.37 -1.01 -13.42
N ASP A 13 -9.22 -0.97 -12.75
CA ASP A 13 -8.25 -2.06 -12.78
C ASP A 13 -7.50 -2.26 -11.45
N LEU A 14 -7.19 -3.52 -11.13
CA LEU A 14 -6.49 -3.93 -9.91
C LEU A 14 -5.13 -3.25 -9.75
N THR A 15 -4.40 -3.03 -10.85
CA THR A 15 -3.06 -2.43 -10.83
C THR A 15 -3.11 -0.97 -10.37
N THR A 16 -4.10 -0.20 -10.84
CA THR A 16 -4.32 1.19 -10.39
C THR A 16 -4.74 1.26 -8.94
N THR A 17 -5.58 0.35 -8.46
CA THR A 17 -5.97 0.29 -7.05
C THR A 17 -4.76 0.02 -6.16
N GLU A 18 -3.94 -0.96 -6.52
CA GLU A 18 -2.72 -1.33 -5.79
C GLU A 18 -1.68 -0.21 -5.80
N ALA A 19 -1.47 0.45 -6.94
CA ALA A 19 -0.57 1.60 -7.04
C ALA A 19 -1.03 2.76 -6.12
N LYS A 20 -2.34 3.04 -6.08
CA LYS A 20 -2.91 4.06 -5.18
C LYS A 20 -2.79 3.67 -3.72
N ALA A 21 -3.02 2.40 -3.38
CA ALA A 21 -2.82 1.90 -2.02
C ALA A 21 -1.36 2.07 -1.57
N CYS A 22 -0.40 1.76 -2.44
CA CYS A 22 1.02 1.99 -2.18
C CYS A 22 1.34 3.48 -1.97
N LEU A 23 0.80 4.38 -2.80
CA LEU A 23 1.01 5.83 -2.64
C LEU A 23 0.51 6.30 -1.29
N GLN A 24 -0.67 5.83 -0.93
CA GLN A 24 -1.34 6.22 0.29
C GLN A 24 -0.62 5.68 1.54
N ALA A 25 -0.04 4.47 1.48
CA ALA A 25 0.84 3.96 2.52
C ALA A 25 2.12 4.82 2.69
N VAL A 26 2.71 5.29 1.58
CA VAL A 26 3.87 6.20 1.62
C VAL A 26 3.50 7.55 2.22
N ILE A 27 2.37 8.14 1.82
CA ILE A 27 1.87 9.41 2.39
C ILE A 27 1.63 9.25 3.89
N PHE A 28 0.97 8.17 4.30
CA PHE A 28 0.70 7.90 5.70
C PHE A 28 1.99 7.78 6.51
N ALA A 29 2.99 7.07 5.99
CA ALA A 29 4.28 6.96 6.66
C ALA A 29 5.03 8.29 6.73
N GLU A 30 4.89 9.16 5.72
CA GLU A 30 5.41 10.53 5.72
C GLU A 30 4.75 11.38 6.83
N ASP A 31 3.43 11.30 6.94
CA ASP A 31 2.63 12.03 7.94
C ASP A 31 2.98 11.59 9.37
N LEU A 32 3.20 10.29 9.58
CA LEU A 32 3.65 9.73 10.85
C LEU A 32 5.15 9.93 11.13
N ARG A 33 5.88 10.59 10.22
CA ARG A 33 7.33 10.87 10.34
C ARG A 33 8.21 9.62 10.40
N PHE A 34 7.74 8.49 9.87
CA PHE A 34 8.60 7.33 9.69
C PHE A 34 9.72 7.65 8.69
N ARG A 35 10.95 7.30 9.06
CA ARG A 35 12.12 7.51 8.20
C ARG A 35 12.59 6.24 7.51
N GLU A 36 12.17 5.08 7.99
CA GLU A 36 12.52 3.78 7.42
C GLU A 36 11.26 2.96 7.20
N VAL A 37 10.91 2.73 5.94
CA VAL A 37 9.63 2.15 5.54
C VAL A 37 9.86 1.04 4.53
N SER A 38 9.18 -0.09 4.72
CA SER A 38 9.02 -1.13 3.71
C SER A 38 7.56 -1.25 3.36
N VAL A 39 7.21 -0.99 2.10
CA VAL A 39 5.85 -1.15 1.57
C VAL A 39 5.77 -2.52 0.91
N GLU A 40 4.80 -3.32 1.34
CA GLU A 40 4.56 -4.68 0.86
C GLU A 40 3.29 -4.70 0.00
N SER A 41 3.40 -5.17 -1.24
CA SER A 41 2.25 -5.33 -2.16
C SER A 41 2.30 -6.69 -2.85
N ASP A 42 1.15 -7.25 -3.15
CA ASP A 42 1.01 -8.51 -3.88
C ASP A 42 0.96 -8.32 -5.41
N ALA A 43 0.86 -7.08 -5.88
CA ALA A 43 0.92 -6.72 -7.28
C ALA A 43 2.37 -6.57 -7.76
N LEU A 44 2.95 -7.69 -8.22
CA LEU A 44 4.32 -7.73 -8.75
C LEU A 44 4.58 -6.67 -9.83
N THR A 45 3.60 -6.41 -10.71
CA THR A 45 3.69 -5.39 -11.75
C THR A 45 3.91 -3.99 -11.17
N VAL A 46 3.20 -3.66 -10.08
CA VAL A 46 3.33 -2.37 -9.40
C VAL A 46 4.70 -2.26 -8.73
N VAL A 47 5.11 -3.30 -8.00
CA VAL A 47 6.43 -3.35 -7.35
C VAL A 47 7.57 -3.21 -8.35
N ASN A 48 7.49 -3.89 -9.50
CA ASN A 48 8.51 -3.80 -10.55
C ASN A 48 8.58 -2.39 -11.15
N LYS A 49 7.45 -1.71 -11.31
CA LYS A 49 7.41 -0.32 -11.79
C LYS A 49 8.03 0.66 -10.81
N PHE A 50 7.90 0.43 -9.50
CA PHE A 50 8.63 1.21 -8.49
C PHE A 50 10.14 1.03 -8.55
N LYS A 51 10.60 -0.19 -8.85
CA LYS A 51 12.02 -0.51 -8.96
C LYS A 51 12.65 -0.08 -10.29
N SER A 52 11.84 0.14 -11.32
CA SER A 52 12.32 0.60 -12.61
C SER A 52 12.75 2.07 -12.54
N GLU A 53 13.92 2.39 -13.10
CA GLU A 53 14.39 3.77 -13.26
C GLU A 53 13.73 4.46 -14.48
N GLU A 54 13.07 3.68 -15.34
CA GLU A 54 12.43 4.20 -16.55
C GLU A 54 11.19 5.05 -16.22
N LEU A 55 10.91 6.00 -17.12
CA LEU A 55 9.71 6.83 -17.03
C LEU A 55 8.49 5.98 -17.39
N ASP A 56 7.62 5.77 -16.41
CA ASP A 56 6.43 4.96 -16.61
C ASP A 56 5.36 5.76 -17.37
N ARG A 57 5.08 5.36 -18.61
CA ARG A 57 4.04 5.96 -19.48
C ARG A 57 2.68 5.26 -19.37
N SER A 58 2.53 4.32 -18.44
CA SER A 58 1.24 3.64 -18.21
C SER A 58 0.25 4.53 -17.45
N THR A 59 -0.98 4.06 -17.32
CA THR A 59 -2.06 4.72 -16.57
C THR A 59 -1.70 5.02 -15.11
N ILE A 60 -0.78 4.26 -14.52
CA ILE A 60 -0.30 4.47 -13.15
C ILE A 60 1.00 5.29 -13.07
N GLY A 61 1.55 5.73 -14.20
CA GLY A 61 2.85 6.40 -14.26
C GLY A 61 2.94 7.67 -13.40
N ASN A 62 1.85 8.44 -13.33
CA ASN A 62 1.76 9.62 -12.46
C ASN A 62 1.89 9.24 -10.98
N THR A 63 1.19 8.18 -10.55
CA THR A 63 1.27 7.65 -9.18
C THR A 63 2.68 7.16 -8.86
N ILE A 64 3.32 6.45 -9.80
CA ILE A 64 4.71 5.99 -9.62
C ILE A 64 5.67 7.17 -9.46
N ASN A 65 5.54 8.20 -10.30
CA ASN A 65 6.38 9.40 -10.20
C ASN A 65 6.16 10.16 -8.89
N GLU A 66 4.92 10.27 -8.42
CA GLU A 66 4.63 10.93 -7.15
C GLU A 66 5.34 10.24 -5.98
N ILE A 67 5.29 8.90 -5.94
CA ILE A 67 6.02 8.11 -4.95
C ILE A 67 7.54 8.32 -5.07
N LYS A 68 8.08 8.32 -6.30
CA LYS A 68 9.51 8.59 -6.52
C LYS A 68 9.92 9.96 -5.99
N CYS A 69 9.09 11.00 -6.17
CA CYS A 69 9.33 12.33 -5.60
C CYS A 69 9.27 12.36 -4.06
N LYS A 70 8.63 11.38 -3.43
CA LYS A 70 8.55 11.23 -1.97
C LYS A 70 9.70 10.41 -1.38
N ILE A 71 10.39 9.57 -2.16
CA ILE A 71 11.53 8.74 -1.68
C ILE A 71 12.57 9.57 -0.92
N GLN A 72 12.91 10.76 -1.42
CA GLN A 72 13.88 11.68 -0.81
C GLN A 72 13.53 12.14 0.62
N ARG A 73 12.29 11.94 1.06
CA ARG A 73 11.83 12.29 2.42
C ARG A 73 12.09 11.18 3.44
N PHE A 74 12.48 9.99 2.98
CA PHE A 74 12.77 8.83 3.80
C PHE A 74 14.28 8.57 3.82
N ARG A 75 14.81 8.10 4.95
CA ARG A 75 16.17 7.54 5.02
C ARG A 75 16.23 6.22 4.25
N TYR A 76 15.16 5.44 4.35
CA TYR A 76 15.00 4.18 3.65
C TYR A 76 13.54 3.99 3.26
N LEU A 77 13.29 3.75 1.97
CA LEU A 77 11.98 3.35 1.46
C LEU A 77 12.18 2.20 0.47
N ALA A 78 11.60 1.04 0.75
CA ALA A 78 11.69 -0.13 -0.10
C ALA A 78 10.30 -0.68 -0.46
N PHE A 79 10.18 -1.16 -1.69
CA PHE A 79 8.99 -1.86 -2.17
C PHE A 79 9.29 -3.35 -2.30
N LYS A 80 8.51 -4.17 -1.60
CA LYS A 80 8.65 -5.63 -1.60
C LYS A 80 7.39 -6.26 -2.18
N HIS A 81 7.61 -7.23 -3.05
CA HIS A 81 6.54 -8.10 -3.51
C HIS A 81 6.37 -9.22 -2.48
N ILE A 82 5.14 -9.44 -2.03
CA ILE A 82 4.77 -10.56 -1.18
C ILE A 82 3.65 -11.32 -1.88
N PRO A 83 3.71 -12.66 -2.01
CA PRO A 83 2.63 -13.43 -2.59
C PRO A 83 1.31 -13.12 -1.87
N GLY A 84 0.20 -12.91 -2.61
CA GLY A 84 -1.10 -12.64 -1.99
C GLY A 84 -1.55 -13.72 -0.99
N THR A 85 -1.04 -14.95 -1.14
CA THR A 85 -1.23 -16.06 -0.18
C THR A 85 -0.46 -15.90 1.13
N ALA A 86 0.68 -15.20 1.12
CA ALA A 86 1.46 -14.86 2.31
C ALA A 86 0.90 -13.61 3.03
N ASN A 87 0.02 -12.86 2.37
CA ASN A 87 -0.63 -11.67 2.92
C ASN A 87 -2.08 -11.93 3.39
N GLY A 88 -2.35 -13.13 3.92
CA GLY A 88 -3.68 -13.53 4.37
C GLY A 88 -4.28 -12.58 5.41
N VAL A 89 -3.44 -11.92 6.22
CA VAL A 89 -3.85 -10.94 7.22
C VAL A 89 -4.30 -9.64 6.56
N ALA A 90 -3.50 -9.03 5.67
CA ALA A 90 -3.92 -7.79 5.02
C ALA A 90 -5.09 -8.02 4.06
N TYR A 91 -5.18 -9.19 3.41
CA TYR A 91 -6.34 -9.55 2.60
C TYR A 91 -7.62 -9.59 3.47
N ARG A 92 -7.57 -10.26 4.63
CA ARG A 92 -8.71 -10.32 5.55
C ARG A 92 -9.04 -8.94 6.14
N LEU A 93 -8.03 -8.13 6.47
CA LEU A 93 -8.22 -6.74 6.91
C LEU A 93 -8.86 -5.88 5.82
N ALA A 94 -8.45 -6.02 4.56
CA ALA A 94 -9.05 -5.33 3.43
C ALA A 94 -10.50 -5.75 3.20
N VAL A 95 -10.81 -7.06 3.30
CA VAL A 95 -12.19 -7.56 3.23
C VAL A 95 -13.03 -7.03 4.38
N TRP A 96 -12.50 -7.04 5.61
CA TRP A 96 -13.18 -6.52 6.80
C TRP A 96 -13.39 -5.01 6.72
N GLY A 97 -12.41 -4.26 6.22
CA GLY A 97 -12.47 -2.81 6.09
C GLY A 97 -13.54 -2.30 5.12
N ARG A 98 -13.98 -3.12 4.16
CA ARG A 98 -15.08 -2.78 3.23
C ARG A 98 -16.42 -2.52 3.91
N GLN A 99 -16.60 -2.95 5.15
CA GLN A 99 -17.83 -2.71 5.91
C GLN A 99 -17.93 -1.29 6.48
N PHE A 100 -16.90 -0.45 6.29
CA PHE A 100 -16.85 0.90 6.81
C PHE A 100 -16.83 1.93 5.66
N ASP A 101 -17.65 2.97 5.79
CA ASP A 101 -17.72 4.08 4.82
C ASP A 101 -16.56 5.08 4.96
N SER A 102 -15.60 4.83 5.86
CA SER A 102 -14.45 5.69 6.12
C SER A 102 -13.16 4.88 6.22
N PRO A 103 -12.01 5.46 5.79
CA PRO A 103 -10.74 4.78 5.87
C PRO A 103 -10.36 4.49 7.32
N ARG A 104 -9.84 3.29 7.55
CA ARG A 104 -9.40 2.83 8.87
C ARG A 104 -7.91 2.54 8.86
N PHE A 105 -7.28 2.85 9.98
CA PHE A 105 -5.84 2.75 10.19
C PHE A 105 -5.60 1.85 11.40
N TRP A 106 -4.65 0.93 11.28
CA TRP A 106 -4.23 0.06 12.38
C TRP A 106 -2.73 0.24 12.57
N VAL A 107 -2.38 0.82 13.71
CA VAL A 107 -1.01 1.10 14.15
C VAL A 107 -0.77 0.24 15.38
N GLU A 108 0.25 -0.62 15.31
CA GLU A 108 0.72 -1.53 16.38
C GLU A 108 -0.23 -2.65 16.85
N GLU A 109 -1.56 -2.46 16.84
CA GLU A 109 -2.55 -3.47 17.27
C GLU A 109 -3.50 -3.88 16.13
N ILE A 110 -3.59 -5.18 15.88
CA ILE A 110 -4.59 -5.79 15.00
C ILE A 110 -5.89 -5.91 15.81
N PRO A 111 -7.06 -5.55 15.27
CA PRO A 111 -8.34 -5.72 15.96
C PRO A 111 -8.52 -7.16 16.41
N SER A 112 -9.03 -7.37 17.62
CA SER A 112 -9.33 -8.69 18.18
C SER A 112 -10.18 -9.58 17.26
N GLU A 113 -11.02 -8.95 16.43
CA GLU A 113 -11.88 -9.57 15.44
C GLU A 113 -11.10 -10.26 14.31
N VAL A 114 -9.86 -9.83 14.05
CA VAL A 114 -8.94 -10.40 13.06
C VAL A 114 -7.79 -11.15 13.74
N GLY A 115 -7.54 -10.90 15.03
CA GLY A 115 -6.51 -11.58 15.83
C GLY A 115 -6.68 -13.10 15.95
N HIS A 116 -7.91 -13.63 15.86
CA HIS A 116 -8.16 -15.08 15.86
C HIS A 116 -7.84 -15.80 14.53
N LEU A 117 -7.39 -15.07 13.50
CA LEU A 117 -7.16 -15.58 12.15
C LEU A 117 -5.66 -15.71 11.79
N LEU A 118 -4.78 -15.51 12.77
CA LEU A 118 -3.34 -15.80 12.75
C LEU A 118 -3.09 -17.22 13.25
#